data_AF-A0A6A6DA14-F1
#
_entry.id   AF-A0A6A6DA14-F1
#
_cell.length_a   1.000
_cell.length_b   1.000
_cell.length_c   1.000
_cell.angle_alpha   90.00
_cell.angle_beta   90.00
_cell.angle_gamma   90.00
#
_symmetry.space_group_name_H-M   'P 1'
#
loop_
_entity.id
_entity.type
_entity.pdbx_description
1 polymer ?
#
loop_
_entity_poly.entity_id
_entity_poly.type
_entity_poly.pdbx_seq_one_letter_code
_entity_poly.pdbx_strand_id
1 'polypeptide(L)'
;VVRISKIKRQEKRKKVVLKLIRRKIQRYKTEKIVIYYNIISKVKRFIEVLDYNIYYYNTVGKDSMLKEFIKEDKQVIIVINLLNISINILDIRCIIYIN
;
A
#
# COMPACT_ATOMS: atom_id res chain seq x y z
N VAL A 1 19.71 24.03 8.45
CA VAL A 1 18.85 24.71 7.43
C VAL A 1 18.22 23.67 6.51
N VAL A 2 16.92 23.39 6.64
CA VAL A 2 16.21 22.46 5.74
C VAL A 2 15.84 23.19 4.45
N ARG A 3 16.35 22.74 3.30
CA ARG A 3 16.03 23.37 1.99
C ARG A 3 14.54 23.22 1.66
N ILE A 4 13.79 24.32 1.75
CA ILE A 4 12.35 24.43 1.45
C ILE A 4 12.02 23.90 0.03
N SER A 5 12.94 24.09 -0.93
CA SER A 5 12.83 23.58 -2.30
C SER A 5 12.81 22.05 -2.38
N LYS A 6 13.53 21.35 -1.50
CA LYS A 6 13.55 19.88 -1.41
C LYS A 6 12.20 19.34 -0.91
N ILE A 7 11.59 20.04 0.05
CA ILE A 7 10.27 19.68 0.60
C ILE A 7 9.18 19.78 -0.47
N LYS A 8 9.08 20.92 -1.17
CA LYS A 8 8.11 21.12 -2.27
C LYS A 8 8.24 20.06 -3.37
N ARG A 9 9.48 19.66 -3.73
CA ARG A 9 9.73 18.61 -4.71
C ARG A 9 9.26 17.24 -4.22
N GLN A 10 9.43 16.92 -2.94
CA GLN A 10 8.95 15.67 -2.37
C GLN A 10 7.41 15.61 -2.31
N GLU A 11 6.74 16.71 -1.98
CA GLU A 11 5.27 16.78 -1.99
C GLU A 11 4.68 16.58 -3.39
N LYS A 12 5.27 17.22 -4.42
CA LYS A 12 4.85 16.99 -5.82
C LYS A 12 4.98 15.51 -6.21
N ARG A 13 6.09 14.87 -5.85
CA ARG A 13 6.29 13.43 -6.09
C ARG A 13 5.25 12.58 -5.39
N LYS A 14 4.95 12.85 -4.11
CA LYS A 14 3.90 12.14 -3.36
C LYS A 14 2.53 12.25 -4.03
N LYS A 15 2.13 13.45 -4.48
CA LYS A 15 0.86 13.67 -5.19
C LYS A 15 0.76 12.84 -6.47
N VAL A 16 1.86 12.76 -7.25
CA VAL A 16 1.90 11.96 -8.47
C VAL A 16 1.77 10.47 -8.15
N VAL A 17 2.52 9.97 -7.15
CA VAL A 17 2.46 8.57 -6.73
C VAL A 17 1.06 8.20 -6.21
N LEU A 18 0.44 9.04 -5.38
CA LEU A 18 -0.94 8.85 -4.91
C LEU A 18 -1.93 8.76 -6.08
N LYS A 19 -1.80 9.66 -7.07
CA LYS A 19 -2.66 9.64 -8.26
C LYS A 19 -2.49 8.36 -9.07
N LEU A 20 -1.26 7.85 -9.19
CA LEU A 20 -0.98 6.59 -9.87
C LEU A 20 -1.54 5.38 -9.12
N ILE A 21 -1.36 5.32 -7.80
CA ILE A 21 -1.94 4.27 -6.95
C ILE A 21 -3.46 4.26 -7.11
N ARG A 22 -4.13 5.40 -6.93
CA ARG A 22 -5.60 5.51 -7.07
C ARG A 22 -6.08 5.06 -8.45
N ARG A 23 -5.39 5.45 -9.52
CA ARG A 23 -5.71 5.00 -10.89
C ARG A 23 -5.55 3.49 -11.06
N LYS A 24 -4.49 2.91 -10.49
CA LYS A 24 -4.30 1.45 -10.52
C LYS A 24 -5.40 0.75 -9.74
N ILE A 25 -5.68 1.18 -8.51
CA ILE A 25 -6.78 0.61 -7.71
C ILE A 25 -8.12 0.71 -8.46
N GLN A 26 -8.40 1.85 -9.09
CA GLN A 26 -9.62 2.02 -9.88
C GLN A 26 -9.70 1.08 -11.09
N ARG A 27 -8.56 0.75 -11.70
CA ARG A 27 -8.48 -0.16 -12.86
C ARG A 27 -8.70 -1.61 -12.46
N TYR A 28 -8.16 -2.03 -11.32
CA TYR A 28 -8.21 -3.41 -10.81
C TYR A 28 -9.31 -3.55 -9.74
N LYS A 29 -10.42 -2.83 -9.90
CA LYS A 29 -11.49 -2.59 -8.91
C LYS A 29 -12.18 -3.82 -8.33
N THR A 30 -11.99 -4.98 -8.93
CA THR A 30 -12.60 -6.26 -8.54
C THR A 30 -11.54 -7.32 -8.28
N GLU A 31 -10.26 -6.93 -8.30
CA GLU A 31 -9.13 -7.83 -8.30
C GLU A 31 -8.23 -7.52 -7.10
N LYS A 32 -7.53 -8.53 -6.59
CA LYS A 32 -6.66 -8.34 -5.44
C LYS A 32 -5.39 -7.57 -5.84
N ILE A 33 -5.09 -6.53 -5.08
CA ILE A 33 -3.96 -5.63 -5.27
C ILE A 33 -3.09 -5.63 -4.02
N VAL A 34 -1.79 -5.82 -4.22
CA VAL A 34 -0.79 -5.67 -3.16
C VAL A 34 0.02 -4.41 -3.41
N ILE A 35 0.12 -3.55 -2.41
CA ILE A 35 0.98 -2.37 -2.46
C ILE A 35 2.15 -2.61 -1.53
N TYR A 36 3.33 -2.82 -2.09
CA TYR A 36 4.54 -3.01 -1.31
C TYR A 36 5.24 -1.67 -1.04
N TYR A 37 5.66 -1.50 0.22
CA TYR A 37 6.54 -0.42 0.62
C TYR A 37 7.73 -0.91 1.42
N ASN A 38 8.88 -0.26 1.18
CA ASN A 38 10.11 -0.54 1.89
C ASN A 38 10.26 0.28 3.20
N ILE A 39 9.65 1.48 3.28
CA ILE A 39 9.90 2.43 4.39
C ILE A 39 8.63 2.75 5.18
N ILE A 40 8.56 2.28 6.43
CA ILE A 40 7.44 2.47 7.37
C ILE A 40 7.01 3.94 7.52
N SER A 41 7.99 4.85 7.68
CA SER A 41 7.71 6.27 7.94
C SER A 41 7.07 6.99 6.74
N LYS A 42 7.35 6.53 5.52
CA LYS A 42 6.67 7.05 4.31
C LYS A 42 5.25 6.51 4.22
N VAL A 43 5.07 5.24 4.55
CA VAL A 43 3.81 4.50 4.43
C VAL A 43 2.68 5.19 5.20
N LYS A 44 2.88 5.52 6.49
CA LYS A 44 1.84 6.15 7.34
C LYS A 44 1.15 7.34 6.67
N ARG A 45 1.94 8.24 6.08
CA ARG A 45 1.43 9.43 5.37
C ARG A 45 0.66 9.11 4.08
N PHE A 46 0.97 8.01 3.41
CA PHE A 46 0.22 7.59 2.22
C PHE A 46 -1.10 6.93 2.62
N ILE A 47 -1.12 6.18 3.72
CA ILE A 47 -2.31 5.50 4.23
C ILE A 47 -3.36 6.47 4.72
N GLU A 48 -2.96 7.46 5.53
CA GLU A 48 -3.88 8.52 6.00
C GLU A 48 -4.61 9.20 4.83
N VAL A 49 -4.00 9.24 3.65
CA VAL A 49 -4.56 9.87 2.44
C VAL A 49 -5.34 8.88 1.55
N LEU A 50 -5.06 7.59 1.67
CA LEU A 50 -5.68 6.55 0.83
C LEU A 50 -6.81 5.80 1.54
N ASP A 51 -6.91 5.90 2.87
CA ASP A 51 -7.92 5.24 3.70
C ASP A 51 -7.96 3.70 3.50
N TYR A 52 -6.79 3.10 3.26
CA TYR A 52 -6.64 1.65 3.16
C TYR A 52 -5.96 1.06 4.39
N ASN A 53 -6.42 -0.14 4.70
CA ASN A 53 -5.92 -0.97 5.76
C ASN A 53 -4.50 -1.50 5.47
N ILE A 54 -3.61 -1.41 6.47
CA ILE A 54 -2.20 -1.78 6.35
C ILE A 54 -1.98 -3.15 6.94
N TYR A 55 -1.20 -3.97 6.25
CA TYR A 55 -0.64 -5.19 6.76
C TYR A 55 0.87 -5.01 6.98
N TYR A 56 1.31 -5.10 8.23
CA TYR A 56 2.72 -5.20 8.58
C TYR A 56 2.89 -6.03 9.86
N TYR A 57 4.14 -6.37 10.20
CA TYR A 57 4.44 -7.29 11.30
C TYR A 57 3.79 -6.92 12.64
N ASN A 58 3.66 -5.62 12.95
CA ASN A 58 3.08 -5.10 14.19
C ASN A 58 1.62 -4.65 14.06
N THR A 59 0.89 -5.04 13.01
CA THR A 59 -0.54 -4.69 12.89
C THR A 59 -1.39 -5.54 13.84
N VAL A 60 -2.17 -4.91 14.70
CA VAL A 60 -3.20 -5.60 15.51
C VAL A 60 -4.29 -6.14 14.56
N GLY A 61 -4.66 -7.42 14.70
CA GLY A 61 -5.67 -8.04 13.84
C GLY A 61 -5.18 -8.47 12.45
N LYS A 62 -3.85 -8.57 12.28
CA LYS A 62 -3.15 -9.04 11.07
C LYS A 62 -3.79 -10.27 10.40
N ASP A 63 -4.15 -11.29 11.19
CA ASP A 63 -4.73 -12.53 10.66
C ASP A 63 -6.17 -12.33 10.15
N SER A 64 -6.95 -11.45 10.79
CA SER A 64 -8.29 -11.09 10.29
C SER A 64 -8.19 -10.36 8.96
N MET A 65 -7.25 -9.41 8.85
CA MET A 65 -7.05 -8.64 7.61
C MET A 65 -6.61 -9.53 6.45
N LEU A 66 -5.76 -10.53 6.70
CA LEU A 66 -5.42 -11.53 5.69
C LEU A 66 -6.61 -12.39 5.31
N LYS A 67 -7.38 -12.86 6.29
CA LYS A 67 -8.58 -13.66 6.02
C LYS A 67 -9.59 -12.89 5.16
N GLU A 68 -9.84 -11.63 5.48
CA GLU A 68 -10.69 -10.72 4.69
C GLU A 68 -10.12 -10.48 3.29
N PHE A 69 -8.79 -10.35 3.16
CA PHE A 69 -8.13 -10.21 1.85
C PHE A 69 -8.22 -11.49 1.01
N ILE A 70 -8.09 -12.66 1.64
CA ILE A 70 -8.21 -13.97 0.97
C ILE A 70 -9.67 -14.21 0.53
N LYS A 71 -10.64 -13.84 1.37
CA LYS A 71 -12.09 -13.95 1.10
C LYS A 71 -12.65 -12.90 0.12
N GLU A 72 -11.82 -11.99 -0.38
CA GLU A 72 -12.20 -10.88 -1.28
C GLU A 72 -13.02 -9.75 -0.64
N ASP A 73 -13.31 -9.82 0.66
CA ASP A 73 -13.95 -8.73 1.42
C ASP A 73 -13.10 -7.46 1.42
N LYS A 74 -11.77 -7.61 1.32
CA LYS A 74 -10.81 -6.51 1.12
C LYS A 74 -9.93 -6.79 -0.10
N GLN A 75 -10.03 -5.95 -1.13
CA GLN A 75 -9.28 -6.16 -2.38
C GLN A 75 -7.89 -5.52 -2.38
N VAL A 76 -7.59 -4.61 -1.45
CA VAL A 76 -6.30 -3.93 -1.38
C VAL A 76 -5.63 -4.19 -0.04
N ILE A 77 -4.39 -4.64 -0.07
CA ILE A 77 -3.54 -4.79 1.11
C ILE A 77 -2.23 -4.04 0.91
N ILE A 78 -1.88 -3.18 1.87
CA ILE A 78 -0.60 -2.49 1.89
C ILE A 78 0.36 -3.30 2.73
N VAL A 79 1.44 -3.79 2.12
CA VAL A 79 2.44 -4.61 2.79
C VAL A 79 3.71 -3.82 3.04
N ILE A 80 4.20 -3.90 4.28
CA ILE A 80 5.52 -3.41 4.64
C ILE A 80 6.41 -4.61 4.94
N ASN A 81 7.57 -4.70 4.27
CA ASN A 81 8.56 -5.75 4.49
C ASN A 81 7.99 -7.17 4.24
N LEU A 82 7.68 -7.47 2.97
CA LEU A 82 7.04 -8.66 2.36
C LEU A 82 7.53 -10.04 2.81
N LEU A 83 8.59 -10.14 3.63
CA LEU A 83 9.35 -11.37 3.83
C LEU A 83 8.52 -12.55 4.37
N ASN A 84 7.40 -12.32 5.07
CA ASN A 84 6.64 -13.37 5.76
C ASN A 84 5.13 -13.37 5.45
N ILE A 85 4.73 -13.05 4.21
CA ILE A 85 3.33 -13.15 3.81
C ILE A 85 3.10 -14.42 3.01
N SER A 86 2.44 -15.39 3.63
CA SER A 86 1.95 -16.61 2.97
C SER A 86 0.65 -16.33 2.18
N ILE A 87 0.69 -15.38 1.24
CA ILE A 87 -0.41 -15.16 0.28
C ILE A 87 -0.08 -15.94 -0.99
N ASN A 88 -1.06 -16.68 -1.51
CA ASN A 88 -0.95 -17.29 -2.82
C ASN A 88 -0.88 -16.19 -3.89
N ILE A 89 0.28 -16.06 -4.54
CA ILE A 89 0.56 -14.99 -5.51
C ILE A 89 -0.37 -15.06 -6.73
N LEU A 90 -0.90 -16.24 -7.03
CA LEU A 90 -1.81 -16.47 -8.17
C LEU A 90 -3.11 -15.66 -8.10
N ASP A 91 -3.55 -15.26 -6.90
CA ASP A 91 -4.75 -14.45 -6.73
C ASP A 91 -4.49 -12.93 -6.92
N ILE A 92 -3.22 -12.51 -7.00
CA ILE A 92 -2.84 -11.10 -7.06
C ILE A 92 -2.72 -10.65 -8.52
N ARG A 93 -3.50 -9.64 -8.91
CA ARG A 93 -3.51 -9.11 -10.29
C ARG A 93 -2.61 -7.90 -10.48
N CYS A 94 -2.29 -7.19 -9.40
CA CYS A 94 -1.40 -6.05 -9.44
C CYS A 94 -0.56 -5.93 -8.19
N ILE A 95 0.76 -5.78 -8.38
CA ILE A 95 1.71 -5.42 -7.34
C ILE A 95 2.22 -4.01 -7.63
N ILE A 96 2.07 -3.10 -6.67
CA ILE A 96 2.60 -1.74 -6.74
C ILE A 96 3.78 -1.64 -5.78
N TYR A 97 5.00 -1.57 -6.32
CA TYR A 97 6.23 -1.41 -5.52
C TYR A 97 6.60 0.06 -5.36
N ILE A 98 6.83 0.51 -4.12
CA ILE A 98 7.16 1.90 -3.80
C ILE A 98 8.41 1.97 -2.92
N ASN A 99 9.41 2.73 -3.39
CA ASN A 99 10.72 2.93 -2.76
C ASN A 99 10.82 4.26 -1.97
#